data_AF-A0A935UCQ6-F1
#
_entry.id   AF-A0A935UCQ6-F1
#
_cell.length_a   1.000
_cell.length_b   1.000
_cell.length_c   1.000
_cell.angle_alpha   90.00
_cell.angle_beta   90.00
_cell.angle_gamma   90.00
#
_symmetry.space_group_name_H-M   'P 1'
#
loop_
_entity.id
_entity.type
_entity.pdbx_description
1 polymer ?
#
loop_
_entity_poly.entity_id
_entity_poly.type
_entity_poly.pdbx_seq_one_letter_code
_entity_poly.pdbx_strand_id
1 'polypeptide(L)'
;MAPGFFQNTIALVYDFDGTLSPQPMQEYTVLPRMGIEPRDFWARVNQEAKETESDMMLVYMRHILESLDRQKIAVKREDFAKMAGAIRYFPGVEGWFARVNAYVRKRSGGKVKLHHYVISAGQKEILDGVSIRRHFKRIYALEYHFNHHGVATFLKLLVTDTLKTQFLFRIKQGRKRSPNRSTSTCLRPSGPSCSRTSSTWATG
;
A
#
# COMPACT_ATOMS: atom_id res chain seq x y z
N MET A 1 -25.61 -10.51 -32.11
CA MET A 1 -25.33 -9.47 -31.09
C MET A 1 -23.98 -9.76 -30.48
N ALA A 2 -23.02 -8.83 -30.58
CA ALA A 2 -21.77 -8.96 -29.83
C ALA A 2 -22.10 -8.96 -28.32
N PRO A 3 -21.44 -9.80 -27.49
CA PRO A 3 -21.66 -9.75 -26.05
C PRO A 3 -21.33 -8.32 -25.57
N GLY A 4 -22.35 -7.61 -25.09
CA GLY A 4 -22.20 -6.26 -24.58
C GLY A 4 -21.17 -6.28 -23.44
N PHE A 5 -20.16 -5.43 -23.52
CA PHE A 5 -19.13 -5.33 -22.51
C PHE A 5 -19.75 -4.79 -21.20
N PHE A 6 -20.19 -5.68 -20.32
CA PHE A 6 -20.94 -5.33 -19.11
C PHE A 6 -19.97 -5.13 -17.94
N GLN A 7 -19.53 -3.88 -17.72
CA GLN A 7 -18.80 -3.48 -16.53
C GLN A 7 -19.74 -2.80 -15.54
N ASN A 8 -20.13 -3.50 -14.48
CA ASN A 8 -21.05 -2.99 -13.46
C ASN A 8 -20.36 -2.68 -12.13
N THR A 9 -19.04 -2.52 -12.14
CA THR A 9 -18.24 -2.25 -10.94
C THR A 9 -17.61 -0.89 -11.04
N ILE A 10 -17.84 -0.04 -10.03
CA ILE A 10 -17.16 1.24 -9.85
C ILE A 10 -16.09 1.07 -8.77
N ALA A 11 -14.87 1.50 -9.07
CA ALA A 11 -13.79 1.57 -8.10
C ALA A 11 -13.70 2.99 -7.53
N LEU A 12 -13.80 3.12 -6.22
CA LEU A 12 -13.47 4.35 -5.50
C LEU A 12 -12.09 4.18 -4.89
N VAL A 13 -11.16 5.07 -5.23
CA VAL A 13 -9.77 4.99 -4.86
C VAL A 13 -9.43 6.23 -4.03
N TYR A 14 -8.83 6.03 -2.86
CA TYR A 14 -8.49 7.08 -1.91
C TYR A 14 -6.99 7.10 -1.66
N ASP A 15 -6.42 8.30 -1.44
CA ASP A 15 -5.24 8.41 -0.58
C ASP A 15 -5.67 8.30 0.90
N PHE A 16 -4.72 8.29 1.83
CA PHE A 16 -4.98 8.15 3.25
C PHE A 16 -4.59 9.39 4.05
N ASP A 17 -3.29 9.67 4.16
CA ASP A 17 -2.80 10.85 4.86
C ASP A 17 -3.17 12.11 4.08
N GLY A 18 -3.72 13.12 4.76
CA GLY A 18 -4.27 14.33 4.15
C GLY A 18 -5.61 14.14 3.41
N THR A 19 -6.21 12.94 3.43
CA THR A 19 -7.48 12.64 2.73
C THR A 19 -8.51 11.96 3.64
N LEU A 20 -8.16 10.81 4.22
CA LEU A 20 -9.00 10.10 5.19
C LEU A 20 -8.54 10.38 6.63
N SER A 21 -7.25 10.62 6.82
CA SER A 21 -6.61 11.08 8.06
C SER A 21 -6.08 12.50 7.87
N PRO A 22 -6.12 13.38 8.88
CA PRO A 22 -5.69 14.77 8.73
C PRO A 22 -4.17 14.97 8.69
N GLN A 23 -3.41 14.06 9.31
CA GLN A 23 -1.98 14.22 9.50
C GLN A 23 -1.24 12.93 9.11
N PRO A 24 0.06 13.00 8.74
CA PRO A 24 0.84 11.84 8.34
C PRO A 24 0.90 10.81 9.48
N MET A 25 0.54 9.55 9.19
CA MET A 25 0.44 8.53 10.23
C MET A 25 1.68 8.38 11.11
N GLN A 26 2.87 8.63 10.56
CA GLN A 26 4.16 8.47 11.20
C GLN A 26 4.33 9.35 12.44
N GLU A 27 3.83 10.59 12.38
CA GLU A 27 4.05 11.63 13.39
C GLU A 27 3.42 11.32 14.73
N TYR A 28 2.39 10.48 14.73
CA TYR A 28 1.66 10.09 15.93
C TYR A 28 1.62 8.57 16.13
N THR A 29 2.45 7.82 15.39
CA THR A 29 2.62 6.36 15.53
C THR A 29 4.06 5.99 15.83
N VAL A 30 4.89 5.85 14.80
CA VAL A 30 6.25 5.31 14.91
C VAL A 30 7.23 6.33 15.48
N LEU A 31 7.14 7.61 15.11
CA LEU A 31 8.08 8.65 15.56
C LEU A 31 8.02 8.90 17.08
N PRO A 32 6.82 9.04 17.71
CA PRO A 32 6.73 9.19 19.17
C PRO A 32 7.28 7.98 19.93
N ARG A 33 7.13 6.76 19.40
CA ARG A 33 7.66 5.55 20.03
C ARG A 33 9.19 5.51 20.05
N MET A 34 9.84 6.21 19.12
CA MET A 34 11.29 6.39 19.08
C MET A 34 11.76 7.64 19.85
N GLY A 35 10.83 8.40 20.45
CA GLY A 35 11.14 9.68 21.08
C GLY A 35 11.67 10.72 20.10
N ILE A 36 11.32 10.59 18.80
CA ILE A 36 11.81 11.47 17.74
C ILE A 36 10.75 12.53 17.45
N GLU A 37 11.15 13.80 17.47
CA GLU A 37 10.31 14.91 17.08
C GLU A 37 10.10 14.90 15.54
N PRO A 38 8.85 15.01 15.04
CA PRO A 38 8.56 14.91 13.61
C PRO A 38 9.26 15.93 12.72
N ARG A 39 9.30 17.20 13.10
CA ARG A 39 9.94 18.28 12.31
C ARG A 39 11.43 18.00 12.12
N ASP A 40 12.15 17.61 13.16
CA ASP A 40 13.59 17.30 13.13
C ASP A 40 13.86 16.08 12.25
N PHE A 41 12.99 15.07 12.34
CA PHE A 41 13.07 13.88 11.51
C PHE A 41 12.88 14.21 10.03
N TRP A 42 11.81 14.93 9.68
CA TRP A 42 11.55 15.30 8.29
C TRP A 42 12.60 16.25 7.73
N ALA A 43 13.12 17.19 8.55
CA ALA A 43 14.23 18.06 8.14
C ALA A 43 15.47 17.25 7.76
N ARG A 44 15.86 16.27 8.58
CA ARG A 44 17.00 15.38 8.31
C ARG A 44 16.79 14.53 7.05
N VAL A 45 15.61 13.93 6.91
CA VAL A 45 15.26 13.13 5.73
C VAL A 45 15.31 13.97 4.45
N ASN A 46 14.74 15.18 4.49
CA ASN A 46 14.70 16.08 3.33
C ASN A 46 16.10 16.59 2.96
N GLN A 47 16.93 16.90 3.96
CA GLN A 47 18.29 17.32 3.74
C GLN A 47 19.11 16.22 3.07
N GLU A 48 19.09 15.00 3.61
CA GLU A 48 19.83 13.88 3.02
C GLU A 48 19.31 13.56 1.61
N ALA A 49 17.99 13.48 1.42
CA ALA A 49 17.39 13.19 0.11
C ALA A 49 17.85 14.19 -0.95
N LYS A 50 18.03 15.46 -0.57
CA LYS A 50 18.57 16.50 -1.46
C LYS A 50 20.06 16.33 -1.72
N GLU A 51 20.86 16.08 -0.69
CA GLU A 51 22.32 15.94 -0.80
C GLU A 51 22.74 14.69 -1.59
N THR A 52 21.95 13.60 -1.51
CA THR A 52 22.24 12.32 -2.15
C THR A 52 21.38 12.02 -3.37
N GLU A 53 20.58 13.01 -3.83
CA GLU A 53 19.65 12.88 -4.95
C GLU A 53 18.73 11.64 -4.84
N SER A 54 18.36 11.30 -3.61
CA SER A 54 17.62 10.08 -3.30
C SER A 54 16.13 10.34 -3.19
N ASP A 55 15.31 9.31 -3.46
CA ASP A 55 13.87 9.39 -3.21
C ASP A 55 13.63 9.58 -1.70
N MET A 56 12.94 10.66 -1.33
CA MET A 56 12.63 11.00 0.06
C MET A 56 11.97 9.84 0.80
N MET A 57 11.11 9.04 0.12
CA MET A 57 10.43 7.90 0.73
C MET A 57 11.39 6.77 1.08
N LEU A 58 12.41 6.53 0.25
CA LEU A 58 13.48 5.57 0.54
C LEU A 58 14.24 5.99 1.79
N VAL A 59 14.70 7.25 1.81
CA VAL A 59 15.47 7.83 2.92
C VAL A 59 14.67 7.75 4.20
N TYR A 60 13.43 8.25 4.19
CA TYR A 60 12.46 8.17 5.28
C TYR A 60 12.33 6.75 5.87
N MET A 61 12.01 5.77 5.03
CA MET A 61 11.78 4.38 5.48
C MET A 61 13.05 3.73 6.05
N ARG A 62 14.22 4.06 5.48
CA ARG A 62 15.52 3.60 5.97
C ARG A 62 15.83 4.20 7.34
N HIS A 63 15.63 5.51 7.50
CA HIS A 63 15.85 6.21 8.76
C HIS A 63 15.01 5.65 9.91
N ILE A 64 13.77 5.23 9.65
CA ILE A 64 12.98 4.50 10.65
C ILE A 64 13.67 3.21 11.07
N LEU A 65 14.04 2.34 10.11
CA LEU A 65 14.65 1.05 10.43
C LEU A 65 15.97 1.21 11.21
N GLU A 66 16.82 2.13 10.78
CA GLU A 66 18.07 2.40 11.47
C GLU A 66 17.85 2.99 12.86
N SER A 67 16.85 3.86 13.05
CA SER A 67 16.53 4.42 14.36
C SER A 67 16.02 3.35 15.32
N LEU A 68 15.19 2.43 14.84
CA LEU A 68 14.73 1.28 15.61
C LEU A 68 15.89 0.36 16.02
N ASP A 69 16.83 0.07 15.11
CA ASP A 69 18.01 -0.75 15.43
C ASP A 69 18.97 -0.05 16.40
N ARG A 70 19.27 1.24 16.19
CA ARG A 70 20.12 2.04 17.08
C ARG A 70 19.57 2.08 18.52
N GLN A 71 18.26 2.23 18.67
CA GLN A 71 17.60 2.27 19.97
C GLN A 71 17.26 0.87 20.52
N LYS A 72 17.58 -0.20 19.79
CA LYS A 72 17.23 -1.59 20.13
C LYS A 72 15.75 -1.80 20.41
N ILE A 73 14.90 -1.05 19.70
CA ILE A 73 13.45 -1.17 19.74
C ILE A 73 13.04 -2.22 18.70
N ALA A 74 12.73 -3.43 19.16
CA ALA A 74 12.13 -4.45 18.30
C ALA A 74 10.69 -4.07 17.98
N VAL A 75 10.42 -3.66 16.73
CA VAL A 75 9.06 -3.43 16.23
C VAL A 75 8.63 -4.62 15.40
N LYS A 76 7.72 -5.42 15.93
CA LYS A 76 7.14 -6.55 15.21
C LYS A 76 5.99 -6.08 14.33
N ARG A 77 5.55 -6.94 13.40
CA ARG A 77 4.36 -6.68 12.57
C ARG A 77 3.15 -6.30 13.43
N GLU A 78 2.96 -6.97 14.57
CA GLU A 78 1.84 -6.73 15.47
C GLU A 78 1.92 -5.37 16.17
N ASP A 79 3.12 -4.84 16.39
CA ASP A 79 3.31 -3.50 16.96
C ASP A 79 2.82 -2.41 16.01
N PHE A 80 3.13 -2.53 14.71
CA PHE A 80 2.60 -1.61 13.70
C PHE A 80 1.07 -1.66 13.63
N ALA A 81 0.47 -2.85 13.71
CA ALA A 81 -0.99 -2.98 13.72
C ALA A 81 -1.62 -2.31 14.95
N LYS A 82 -1.01 -2.42 16.13
CA LYS A 82 -1.47 -1.75 17.35
C LYS A 82 -1.40 -0.22 17.24
N MET A 83 -0.42 0.31 16.52
CA MET A 83 -0.30 1.76 16.27
C MET A 83 -1.51 2.32 15.53
N ALA A 84 -2.25 1.50 14.79
CA ALA A 84 -3.47 1.93 14.10
C ALA A 84 -4.54 2.50 15.05
N GLY A 85 -4.51 2.15 16.35
CA GLY A 85 -5.41 2.72 17.35
C GLY A 85 -5.23 4.22 17.60
N ALA A 86 -4.09 4.79 17.23
CA ALA A 86 -3.83 6.23 17.33
C ALA A 86 -4.35 7.02 16.12
N ILE A 87 -4.74 6.35 15.04
CA ILE A 87 -5.24 6.98 13.81
C ILE A 87 -6.56 7.72 14.08
N ARG A 88 -6.56 9.00 13.71
CA ARG A 88 -7.75 9.85 13.69
C ARG A 88 -8.17 10.09 12.25
N TYR A 89 -9.48 10.16 12.02
CA TYR A 89 -10.03 10.43 10.70
C TYR A 89 -10.61 11.83 10.63
N PHE A 90 -10.76 12.36 9.42
CA PHE A 90 -11.61 13.52 9.22
C PHE A 90 -13.07 13.22 9.65
N PRO A 91 -13.80 14.22 10.16
CA PRO A 91 -15.20 14.07 10.53
C PRO A 91 -16.04 13.45 9.40
N GLY A 92 -16.77 12.38 9.72
CA GLY A 92 -17.70 11.73 8.80
C GLY A 92 -17.10 10.60 7.94
N VAL A 93 -15.79 10.34 7.98
CA VAL A 93 -15.12 9.24 7.27
C VAL A 93 -15.63 7.87 7.71
N GLU A 94 -15.83 7.64 9.00
CA GLU A 94 -16.28 6.33 9.50
C GLU A 94 -17.64 5.91 8.93
N GLY A 95 -18.55 6.88 8.72
CA GLY A 95 -19.85 6.62 8.10
C GLY A 95 -19.85 6.71 6.56
N TRP A 96 -18.79 7.25 5.95
CA TRP A 96 -18.74 7.55 4.51
C TRP A 96 -18.99 6.32 3.65
N PHE A 97 -18.31 5.21 3.96
CA PHE A 97 -18.37 3.98 3.17
C PHE A 97 -19.78 3.39 3.12
N ALA A 98 -20.48 3.36 4.27
CA ALA A 98 -21.86 2.88 4.33
C ALA A 98 -22.80 3.80 3.53
N ARG A 99 -22.65 5.13 3.66
CA ARG A 99 -23.50 6.11 2.96
C ARG A 99 -23.37 6.00 1.45
N VAL A 100 -22.14 5.99 0.92
CA VAL A 100 -21.94 5.94 -0.54
C VAL A 100 -22.36 4.59 -1.12
N ASN A 101 -22.17 3.49 -0.38
CA ASN A 101 -22.66 2.16 -0.77
C ASN A 101 -24.18 2.09 -0.84
N ALA A 102 -24.88 2.65 0.15
CA ALA A 102 -26.34 2.72 0.14
C ALA A 102 -26.84 3.60 -1.01
N TYR A 103 -26.20 4.74 -1.25
CA TYR A 103 -26.55 5.66 -2.32
C TYR A 103 -26.47 4.99 -3.71
N VAL A 104 -25.34 4.37 -4.05
CA VAL A 104 -25.16 3.72 -5.36
C VAL A 104 -26.07 2.50 -5.50
N ARG A 105 -26.27 1.71 -4.44
CA ARG A 105 -27.20 0.57 -4.47
C ARG A 105 -28.62 1.03 -4.79
N LYS A 106 -29.11 2.09 -4.13
CA LYS A 106 -30.45 2.65 -4.37
C LYS A 106 -30.58 3.18 -5.80
N ARG A 107 -29.62 3.99 -6.26
CA ARG A 107 -29.67 4.63 -7.59
C ARG A 107 -29.57 3.63 -8.75
N SER A 108 -28.79 2.56 -8.57
CA SER A 108 -28.60 1.55 -9.62
C SER A 108 -29.61 0.40 -9.58
N GLY A 109 -30.53 0.37 -8.60
CA GLY A 109 -31.39 -0.79 -8.36
C GLY A 109 -30.60 -2.07 -8.06
N GLY A 110 -29.44 -1.94 -7.39
CA GLY A 110 -28.55 -3.05 -7.06
C GLY A 110 -27.71 -3.59 -8.22
N LYS A 111 -27.79 -2.99 -9.41
CA LYS A 111 -27.05 -3.45 -10.60
C LYS A 111 -25.56 -3.10 -10.55
N VAL A 112 -25.18 -2.05 -9.83
CA VAL A 112 -23.80 -1.56 -9.73
C VAL A 112 -23.19 -1.93 -8.38
N LYS A 113 -21.95 -2.45 -8.41
CA LYS A 113 -21.14 -2.76 -7.22
C LYS A 113 -20.08 -1.68 -7.02
N LEU A 114 -19.88 -1.28 -5.77
CA LEU A 114 -18.74 -0.44 -5.39
C LEU A 114 -17.62 -1.27 -4.78
N HIS A 115 -16.39 -0.94 -5.15
CA HIS A 115 -15.20 -1.41 -4.46
C HIS A 115 -14.37 -0.21 -4.01
N HIS A 116 -13.96 -0.22 -2.75
CA HIS A 116 -13.10 0.81 -2.18
C HIS A 116 -11.66 0.33 -2.15
N TYR A 117 -10.74 1.21 -2.51
CA TYR A 117 -9.30 0.95 -2.54
C TYR A 117 -8.54 2.11 -1.90
N VAL A 118 -7.42 1.79 -1.26
CA VAL A 118 -6.45 2.80 -0.81
C VAL A 118 -5.19 2.64 -1.63
N ILE A 119 -4.63 3.76 -2.10
CA ILE A 119 -3.28 3.85 -2.65
C ILE A 119 -2.60 4.99 -1.90
N SER A 120 -1.63 4.68 -1.05
CA SER A 120 -1.05 5.66 -0.13
C SER A 120 0.45 5.51 0.06
N ALA A 121 1.11 6.61 0.42
CA ALA A 121 2.48 6.61 0.92
C ALA A 121 2.57 6.26 2.42
N GLY A 122 1.46 5.96 3.08
CA GLY A 122 1.45 5.42 4.43
C GLY A 122 2.07 4.02 4.55
N GLN A 123 2.26 3.55 5.79
CA GLN A 123 2.73 2.21 6.10
C GLN A 123 1.58 1.20 6.09
N LYS A 124 1.68 0.16 5.25
CA LYS A 124 0.65 -0.87 5.10
C LYS A 124 0.36 -1.59 6.40
N GLU A 125 1.38 -1.87 7.20
CA GLU A 125 1.25 -2.61 8.45
C GLU A 125 0.39 -1.86 9.47
N ILE A 126 0.45 -0.52 9.49
CA ILE A 126 -0.46 0.32 10.27
C ILE A 126 -1.84 0.34 9.60
N LEU A 127 -1.89 0.56 8.28
CA LEU A 127 -3.14 0.62 7.53
C LEU A 127 -3.97 -0.67 7.57
N ASP A 128 -3.35 -1.83 7.80
CA ASP A 128 -4.07 -3.10 7.99
C ASP A 128 -4.74 -3.18 9.37
N GLY A 129 -4.34 -2.36 10.36
CA GLY A 129 -4.95 -2.30 11.69
C GLY A 129 -6.06 -1.25 11.86
N VAL A 130 -6.30 -0.38 10.89
CA VAL A 130 -7.22 0.77 11.03
C VAL A 130 -8.69 0.32 11.11
N SER A 131 -9.54 1.03 11.87
CA SER A 131 -10.94 0.62 12.09
C SER A 131 -11.77 0.52 10.80
N ILE A 132 -11.43 1.33 9.80
CA ILE A 132 -12.07 1.35 8.48
C ILE A 132 -11.50 0.30 7.50
N ARG A 133 -10.52 -0.52 7.90
CA ARG A 133 -9.84 -1.50 7.03
C ARG A 133 -10.79 -2.45 6.30
N ARG A 134 -11.88 -2.84 6.98
CA ARG A 134 -12.91 -3.75 6.48
C ARG A 134 -13.65 -3.24 5.25
N HIS A 135 -13.65 -1.93 5.02
CA HIS A 135 -14.33 -1.33 3.86
C HIS A 135 -13.51 -1.46 2.58
N PHE A 136 -12.19 -1.61 2.70
CA PHE A 136 -11.29 -1.64 1.56
C PHE A 136 -11.15 -3.05 1.00
N LYS A 137 -11.42 -3.17 -0.30
CA LYS A 137 -11.11 -4.36 -1.07
C LYS A 137 -9.61 -4.61 -1.12
N ARG A 138 -8.82 -3.54 -1.20
CA ARG A 138 -7.36 -3.62 -1.14
C ARG A 138 -6.73 -2.29 -0.74
N ILE A 139 -5.58 -2.39 -0.07
CA ILE A 139 -4.68 -1.30 0.26
C ILE A 139 -3.35 -1.54 -0.46
N TYR A 140 -2.89 -0.54 -1.20
CA TYR A 140 -1.57 -0.44 -1.79
C TYR A 140 -0.81 0.64 -1.04
N ALA A 141 0.21 0.25 -0.29
CA ALA A 141 0.94 1.15 0.60
C ALA A 141 2.38 0.66 0.77
N LEU A 142 3.22 1.44 1.46
CA LEU A 142 4.59 1.03 1.76
C LEU A 142 4.59 -0.24 2.61
N GLU A 143 5.50 -1.16 2.35
CA GLU A 143 5.60 -2.42 3.11
C GLU A 143 7.03 -2.64 3.56
N TYR A 144 7.19 -3.13 4.79
CA TYR A 144 8.45 -3.72 5.22
C TYR A 144 8.48 -5.23 4.94
N HIS A 145 9.66 -5.73 4.63
CA HIS A 145 10.00 -7.14 4.73
C HIS A 145 10.25 -7.47 6.20
N PHE A 146 9.68 -8.58 6.66
CA PHE A 146 9.86 -9.09 8.01
C PHE A 146 10.55 -10.44 7.96
N ASN A 147 11.55 -10.65 8.81
CA ASN A 147 12.24 -11.93 8.92
C ASN A 147 11.37 -12.98 9.65
N HIS A 148 11.91 -14.19 9.84
CA HIS A 148 11.23 -15.30 10.52
C HIS A 148 10.91 -15.04 12.01
N HIS A 149 11.56 -14.06 12.63
CA HIS A 149 11.25 -13.60 13.99
C HIS A 149 10.20 -12.48 14.03
N GLY A 150 9.67 -12.08 12.86
CA GLY A 150 8.67 -11.02 12.75
C GLY A 150 9.24 -9.61 12.92
N VAL A 151 10.55 -9.42 12.76
CA VAL A 151 11.24 -8.12 12.85
C VAL A 151 11.38 -7.51 11.46
N ALA A 152 11.11 -6.21 11.32
CA ALA A 152 11.28 -5.49 10.07
C ALA A 152 12.78 -5.37 9.72
N THR A 153 13.17 -5.78 8.51
CA THR A 153 14.60 -5.83 8.11
C THR A 153 14.92 -5.00 6.88
N PHE A 154 13.96 -4.79 5.99
CA PHE A 154 14.20 -4.14 4.70
C PHE A 154 12.90 -3.62 4.11
N LEU A 155 12.95 -2.71 3.14
CA LEU A 155 11.77 -2.21 2.44
C LEU A 155 11.31 -3.23 1.39
N LYS A 156 10.08 -3.72 1.50
CA LYS A 156 9.50 -4.68 0.55
C LYS A 156 8.82 -3.99 -0.64
N LEU A 157 8.15 -2.88 -0.40
CA LEU A 157 7.43 -2.13 -1.43
C LEU A 157 7.44 -0.64 -1.09
N LEU A 158 7.73 0.16 -2.10
CA LEU A 158 7.51 1.60 -2.08
C LEU A 158 6.28 1.98 -2.91
N VAL A 159 5.65 3.08 -2.52
CA VAL A 159 4.50 3.67 -3.18
C VAL A 159 4.73 5.18 -3.20
N THR A 160 5.48 5.61 -4.21
CA THR A 160 5.67 7.01 -4.57
C THR A 160 4.49 7.49 -5.41
N ASP A 161 4.36 8.80 -5.64
CA ASP A 161 3.25 9.35 -6.43
C ASP A 161 3.19 8.76 -7.85
N THR A 162 4.35 8.53 -8.47
CA THR A 162 4.45 7.83 -9.76
C THR A 162 3.89 6.40 -9.69
N LEU A 163 4.20 5.67 -8.61
CA LEU A 163 3.67 4.32 -8.40
C LEU A 163 2.17 4.33 -8.09
N LYS A 164 1.63 5.40 -7.49
CA LYS A 164 0.17 5.52 -7.28
C LYS A 164 -0.58 5.43 -8.61
N THR A 165 -0.08 6.12 -9.65
CA THR A 165 -0.64 6.07 -11.01
C THR A 165 -0.61 4.65 -11.60
N GLN A 166 0.48 3.90 -11.38
CA GLN A 166 0.56 2.50 -11.83
C GLN A 166 -0.47 1.61 -11.15
N PHE A 167 -0.69 1.79 -9.84
CA PHE A 167 -1.70 1.04 -9.10
C PHE A 167 -3.12 1.38 -9.56
N LEU A 168 -3.41 2.64 -9.86
CA LEU A 168 -4.68 3.06 -10.43
C LEU A 168 -4.95 2.33 -11.76
N PHE A 169 -3.96 2.25 -12.65
CA PHE A 169 -4.07 1.51 -13.91
C PHE A 169 -4.29 0.00 -13.70
N ARG A 170 -3.68 -0.59 -12.67
CA ARG A 170 -3.89 -2.01 -12.31
C ARG A 170 -5.31 -2.27 -11.79
N ILE A 171 -5.87 -1.35 -11.00
CA ILE A 171 -7.25 -1.42 -10.53
C ILE A 171 -8.20 -1.39 -11.73
N LYS A 172 -7.99 -0.49 -12.69
CA LYS A 172 -8.78 -0.40 -13.93
C LYS A 172 -8.80 -1.71 -14.71
N GLN A 173 -7.66 -2.38 -14.82
CA GLN A 173 -7.55 -3.68 -15.52
C GLN A 173 -8.09 -4.88 -14.72
N GLY A 174 -8.53 -4.69 -13.47
CA GLY A 174 -8.93 -5.79 -12.60
C GLY A 174 -7.78 -6.71 -12.18
N ARG A 175 -6.52 -6.27 -12.31
CA ARG A 175 -5.34 -7.08 -11.92
C ARG A 175 -5.27 -7.18 -10.39
N LYS A 176 -5.59 -8.36 -9.87
CA LYS A 176 -5.68 -8.65 -8.42
C LYS A 176 -4.35 -8.99 -7.75
N ARG A 177 -3.18 -8.97 -8.41
CA ARG A 177 -1.90 -9.48 -7.83
C ARG A 177 -0.81 -8.40 -7.73
N SER A 178 0.17 -8.62 -6.84
CA SER A 178 1.30 -7.70 -6.64
C SER A 178 2.19 -7.66 -7.89
N PRO A 179 2.92 -6.54 -8.13
CA PRO A 179 3.84 -6.39 -9.26
C PRO A 179 4.80 -7.57 -9.47
N ASN A 180 5.32 -8.15 -8.37
CA ASN A 180 6.42 -9.11 -8.41
C ASN A 180 5.99 -10.58 -8.42
N ARG A 181 4.70 -10.88 -8.50
CA ARG A 181 4.25 -12.26 -8.72
C ARG A 181 4.10 -12.46 -10.22
N SER A 182 5.10 -13.09 -10.84
CA SER A 182 5.08 -13.44 -12.26
C SER A 182 3.76 -14.12 -12.62
N THR A 183 3.07 -13.54 -13.60
CA THR A 183 2.06 -14.27 -14.35
C THR A 183 2.82 -15.18 -15.30
N SER A 184 3.03 -16.42 -14.90
CA SER A 184 3.19 -17.52 -15.87
C SER A 184 1.84 -17.76 -16.53
N THR A 185 1.25 -16.73 -17.15
CA THR A 185 0.19 -16.94 -18.12
C THR A 185 0.92 -17.28 -19.39
N CYS A 186 1.22 -18.56 -19.56
CA CYS A 186 1.56 -19.09 -20.87
C CYS A 186 0.39 -18.71 -21.79
N LEU A 187 0.58 -17.69 -22.63
CA LEU A 187 -0.24 -17.49 -23.81
C LEU A 187 0.00 -18.75 -24.63
N ARG A 188 -0.84 -19.78 -24.46
CA ARG A 188 -0.85 -20.94 -25.33
C ARG A 188 -1.11 -20.44 -26.75
N PRO A 189 -0.16 -20.54 -27.68
CA PRO A 189 -0.53 -20.56 -29.08
C PRO A 189 -1.26 -21.88 -29.29
N SER A 190 -2.39 -21.85 -29.97
CA SER A 190 -3.01 -23.04 -30.53
C SER A 190 -2.03 -23.72 -31.51
N GLY A 191 -1.35 -24.78 -31.06
CA GLY A 191 -0.45 -25.59 -31.88
C GLY A 191 0.33 -26.61 -31.02
N PRO A 192 0.63 -27.82 -31.52
CA PRO A 192 1.21 -28.87 -30.69
C PRO A 192 2.73 -28.75 -30.56
N SER A 193 3.23 -29.28 -29.45
CA SER A 193 4.63 -29.50 -29.06
C SER A 193 5.35 -28.31 -28.41
N CYS A 194 5.57 -28.44 -27.09
CA CYS A 194 6.55 -27.67 -26.34
C CYS A 194 7.65 -28.67 -25.97
N SER A 195 8.75 -28.68 -26.70
CA SER A 195 9.98 -29.36 -26.27
C SER A 195 10.63 -28.52 -25.18
N ARG A 196 10.93 -29.14 -24.03
CA ARG A 196 11.74 -28.52 -22.97
C ARG A 196 13.18 -28.48 -23.44
N THR A 197 13.73 -27.29 -23.62
CA THR A 197 15.18 -27.08 -23.56
C THR A 197 15.51 -26.43 -22.22
N SER A 198 16.21 -27.18 -21.37
CA SER A 198 16.88 -26.69 -20.18
C SER A 198 18.12 -25.91 -20.62
N SER A 199 18.17 -24.61 -20.38
CA SER A 199 19.42 -23.84 -20.46
C SER A 199 20.10 -23.83 -19.10
N THR A 200 21.22 -24.55 -19.04
CA THR A 200 22.28 -24.43 -18.05
C THR A 200 22.86 -23.02 -18.08
N TRP A 201 23.03 -22.41 -16.91
CA TRP A 201 23.81 -21.18 -16.73
C TRP A 201 25.29 -21.52 -16.91
N ALA A 202 25.93 -20.92 -17.90
CA ALA A 202 27.38 -20.89 -18.02
C ALA A 202 27.88 -19.56 -17.45
N THR A 203 28.76 -19.66 -16.48
CA THR A 203 29.60 -18.60 -15.92
C THR A 203 30.53 -18.00 -16.98
N GLY A 204 30.66 -16.68 -16.98
CA GLY A 204 31.68 -15.89 -17.68
C GLY A 204 31.74 -14.52 -17.03
#